data_AF-A0A1G0ZGC6-F1
#
_entry.id   AF-A0A1G0ZGC6-F1
#
_cell.length_a   1.000
_cell.length_b   1.000
_cell.length_c   1.000
_cell.angle_alpha   90.00
_cell.angle_beta   90.00
_cell.angle_gamma   90.00
#
_symmetry.space_group_name_H-M   'P 1'
#
loop_
_entity.id
_entity.type
_entity.pdbx_description
1 polymer ?
#
loop_
_entity_poly.entity_id
_entity_poly.type
_entity_poly.pdbx_seq_one_letter_code
_entity_poly.pdbx_strand_id
1 'polypeptide(L)'
;MKKKAVIIRADASVRTGTGHVMRCLALAQGLISSGADVHFAVSECPETLVKKIKSEKISVVKIKSKAGSMKDAAETAKFAEKRKAVWIIVDGYIFSEKYQEAIKGAGQRLLFVDDYGHCKSYCADIILNQNLYAGTHFYPEYSPFTRILLGTQYALLRKEFSPYIHWKRQIPEKAVKMLVTLGGSDPDNTTLKIIKAVKGSRLDMHVKIVAGGANPHIKSLEKEIRKSPSLQILKDVPNMPELMAWADIVITGGGSTCWETCFMGLPNIIIYCADNQKPIAISLEAAGAAIDLGHNRELAEKKLISTLKELAGDAELRSRMSEKGRLLVDGRGAERIIYSMNGLFLRKAVKDDSRFIWELSNSKVIREVSFSRNPIPWDHHKEWYEKMLKDKNCFFCVAETADGKHAGQVRFRMNGRDATISTSLAMEFRGKGYGSILIYEASSALMMSSKIKIVHAYIRPENKGSLKSFEKAGFRQVDLDSFAIERGSLHLILEKSCT
;
A
#
# COMPACT_ATOMS: atom_id res chain seq x y z
N MET A 1 -21.97 3.63 16.87
CA MET A 1 -20.53 3.96 17.06
C MET A 1 -20.18 5.15 16.18
N LYS A 2 -19.40 6.13 16.68
CA LYS A 2 -18.95 7.26 15.84
C LYS A 2 -17.99 6.73 14.77
N LYS A 3 -18.20 7.13 13.51
CA LYS A 3 -17.27 6.79 12.41
C LYS A 3 -15.90 7.39 12.71
N LYS A 4 -14.82 6.65 12.47
CA LYS A 4 -13.44 7.15 12.63
C LYS A 4 -13.09 7.97 11.39
N ALA A 5 -12.64 9.21 11.61
CA ALA A 5 -12.26 10.09 10.51
C ALA A 5 -10.89 9.71 9.94
N VAL A 6 -10.76 9.78 8.61
CA VAL A 6 -9.50 9.60 7.87
C VAL A 6 -9.33 10.75 6.89
N ILE A 7 -8.16 11.40 6.92
CA ILE A 7 -7.82 12.46 5.97
C ILE A 7 -6.99 11.87 4.84
N ILE A 8 -7.33 12.23 3.61
CA ILE A 8 -6.54 11.91 2.42
C ILE A 8 -6.01 13.21 1.84
N ARG A 9 -4.69 13.34 1.78
CA ARG A 9 -3.97 14.47 1.19
C ARG A 9 -3.33 14.05 -0.12
N ALA A 10 -3.94 14.46 -1.23
CA ALA A 10 -3.44 14.21 -2.57
C ALA A 10 -3.82 15.39 -3.48
N ASP A 11 -3.00 15.67 -4.50
CA ASP A 11 -3.27 16.71 -5.49
C ASP A 11 -3.35 16.12 -6.90
N ALA A 12 -4.05 16.83 -7.78
CA ALA A 12 -4.09 16.57 -9.21
C ALA A 12 -3.97 17.88 -9.97
N SER A 13 -3.22 17.87 -11.05
CA SER A 13 -3.11 19.00 -11.98
C SER A 13 -2.97 18.48 -13.40
N VAL A 14 -3.02 19.36 -14.40
CA VAL A 14 -2.73 19.00 -15.79
C VAL A 14 -1.33 18.40 -15.92
N ARG A 15 -0.37 18.89 -15.11
CA ARG A 15 1.04 18.44 -15.15
C ARG A 15 1.27 17.15 -14.38
N THR A 16 0.71 17.00 -13.18
CA THR A 16 0.90 15.81 -12.33
C THR A 16 -0.04 14.67 -12.69
N GLY A 17 -1.06 14.95 -13.52
CA GLY A 17 -2.11 13.99 -13.85
C GLY A 17 -3.09 13.78 -12.71
N THR A 18 -3.98 12.81 -12.89
CA THR A 18 -5.09 12.50 -11.97
C THR A 18 -4.84 11.23 -11.14
N GLY A 19 -3.71 10.55 -11.36
CA GLY A 19 -3.42 9.22 -10.81
C GLY A 19 -3.48 9.15 -9.29
N HIS A 20 -2.79 10.07 -8.59
CA HIS A 20 -2.76 10.13 -7.13
C HIS A 20 -4.17 10.23 -6.53
N VAL A 21 -4.94 11.22 -6.97
CA VAL A 21 -6.33 11.41 -6.51
C VAL A 21 -7.21 10.19 -6.83
N MET A 22 -7.07 9.59 -8.01
CA MET A 22 -7.90 8.46 -8.43
C MET A 22 -7.59 7.17 -7.66
N ARG A 23 -6.32 6.86 -7.36
CA ARG A 23 -5.98 5.71 -6.51
C ARG A 23 -6.34 5.95 -5.04
N CYS A 24 -6.15 7.16 -4.55
CA CYS A 24 -6.64 7.55 -3.23
C CYS A 24 -8.17 7.46 -3.13
N LEU A 25 -8.92 7.76 -4.20
CA LEU A 25 -10.36 7.60 -4.25
C LEU A 25 -10.77 6.12 -4.14
N ALA A 26 -10.03 5.21 -4.77
CA ALA A 26 -10.25 3.77 -4.61
C ALA A 26 -10.06 3.33 -3.15
N LEU A 27 -8.99 3.78 -2.48
CA LEU A 27 -8.79 3.51 -1.05
C LEU A 27 -9.88 4.15 -0.19
N ALA A 28 -10.32 5.37 -0.51
CA ALA A 28 -11.42 6.05 0.17
C ALA A 28 -12.73 5.26 0.10
N GLN A 29 -13.07 4.71 -1.06
CA GLN A 29 -14.26 3.86 -1.24
C GLN A 29 -14.18 2.60 -0.36
N GLY A 30 -13.00 1.98 -0.25
CA GLY A 30 -12.77 0.86 0.67
C GLY A 30 -12.93 1.27 2.14
N LEU A 31 -12.34 2.40 2.54
CA LEU A 31 -12.43 2.94 3.90
C LEU A 31 -13.88 3.25 4.31
N ILE A 32 -14.66 3.86 3.42
CA ILE A 32 -16.09 4.14 3.63
C ILE A 32 -16.88 2.85 3.81
N SER A 33 -16.58 1.84 2.99
CA SER A 33 -17.20 0.51 3.10
C SER A 33 -16.88 -0.19 4.43
N SER A 34 -15.70 0.09 5.01
CA SER A 34 -15.31 -0.34 6.36
C SER A 34 -15.88 0.52 7.50
N GLY A 35 -16.68 1.55 7.18
CA GLY A 35 -17.34 2.41 8.17
C GLY A 35 -16.59 3.68 8.56
N ALA A 36 -15.50 4.04 7.86
CA ALA A 36 -14.77 5.28 8.10
C ALA A 36 -15.53 6.53 7.59
N ASP A 37 -15.21 7.69 8.17
CA ASP A 37 -15.60 9.01 7.66
C ASP A 37 -14.40 9.61 6.92
N VAL A 38 -14.46 9.68 5.59
CA VAL A 38 -13.30 10.04 4.77
C VAL A 38 -13.43 11.48 4.27
N HIS A 39 -12.34 12.23 4.35
CA HIS A 39 -12.25 13.60 3.87
C HIS A 39 -11.00 13.79 3.01
N PHE A 40 -11.13 14.47 1.87
CA PHE A 40 -9.98 14.88 1.06
C PHE A 40 -9.51 16.28 1.43
N ALA A 41 -8.20 16.45 1.52
CA ALA A 41 -7.49 17.72 1.58
C ALA A 41 -6.70 17.91 0.27
N VAL A 42 -7.01 18.97 -0.46
CA VAL A 42 -6.39 19.26 -1.77
C VAL A 42 -5.89 20.70 -1.81
N SER A 43 -4.66 20.92 -2.27
CA SER A 43 -4.12 22.23 -2.62
C SER A 43 -4.39 22.55 -4.09
N GLU A 44 -4.26 21.57 -4.99
CA GLU A 44 -4.59 21.71 -6.42
C GLU A 44 -5.38 20.47 -6.88
N CYS A 45 -6.55 20.70 -7.47
CA CYS A 45 -7.40 19.64 -8.01
C CYS A 45 -8.43 20.22 -8.98
N PRO A 46 -8.55 19.70 -10.23
CA PRO A 46 -9.59 20.11 -11.17
C PRO A 46 -10.99 19.97 -10.57
N GLU A 47 -11.88 20.91 -10.90
CA GLU A 47 -13.27 20.90 -10.39
C GLU A 47 -14.02 19.62 -10.75
N THR A 48 -13.73 19.02 -11.91
CA THR A 48 -14.32 17.76 -12.35
C THR A 48 -13.99 16.61 -11.39
N LEU A 49 -12.73 16.52 -10.94
CA LEU A 49 -12.32 15.55 -9.92
C LEU A 49 -12.92 15.87 -8.55
N VAL A 50 -13.00 17.14 -8.15
CA VAL A 50 -13.66 17.54 -6.90
C VAL A 50 -15.13 17.12 -6.90
N LYS A 51 -15.86 17.31 -8.02
CA LYS A 51 -17.24 16.84 -8.19
C LYS A 51 -17.34 15.31 -8.07
N LYS A 52 -16.40 14.58 -8.68
CA LYS A 52 -16.33 13.11 -8.59
C LYS A 52 -16.06 12.61 -7.17
N ILE A 53 -15.19 13.27 -6.42
CA ILE A 53 -14.96 12.94 -5.00
C ILE A 53 -16.26 13.19 -4.20
N LYS A 54 -16.91 14.35 -4.41
CA LYS A 54 -18.15 14.71 -3.70
C LYS A 54 -19.33 13.77 -4.02
N SER A 55 -19.42 13.22 -5.23
CA SER A 55 -20.47 12.24 -5.57
C SER A 55 -20.36 10.94 -4.76
N GLU A 56 -19.19 10.64 -4.20
CA GLU A 56 -18.98 9.54 -3.25
C GLU A 56 -19.35 9.90 -1.80
N LYS A 57 -20.00 11.05 -1.59
CA LYS A 57 -20.32 11.62 -0.26
C LYS A 57 -19.07 11.92 0.58
N ILE A 58 -17.94 12.16 -0.08
CA ILE A 58 -16.66 12.54 0.54
C ILE A 58 -16.56 14.07 0.54
N SER A 59 -16.27 14.66 1.69
CA SER A 59 -16.03 16.11 1.75
C SER A 59 -14.63 16.45 1.25
N VAL A 60 -14.50 17.57 0.53
CA VAL A 60 -13.22 18.10 0.06
C VAL A 60 -12.95 19.44 0.75
N VAL A 61 -11.78 19.58 1.37
CA VAL A 61 -11.27 20.84 1.93
C VAL A 61 -10.10 21.34 1.09
N LYS A 62 -10.06 22.66 0.88
CA LYS A 62 -8.96 23.33 0.19
C LYS A 62 -7.84 23.65 1.19
N ILE A 63 -6.62 23.20 0.89
CA ILE A 63 -5.39 23.64 1.54
C ILE A 63 -4.93 24.90 0.80
N LYS A 64 -4.72 26.00 1.54
CA LYS A 64 -4.37 27.30 0.95
C LYS A 64 -2.88 27.41 0.69
N SER A 65 -2.09 26.72 1.52
CA SER A 65 -0.63 26.70 1.40
C SER A 65 -0.16 25.92 0.17
N LYS A 66 1.06 26.25 -0.28
CA LYS A 66 1.76 25.55 -1.36
C LYS A 66 1.86 24.07 -1.02
N ALA A 67 1.46 23.22 -1.95
CA ALA A 67 1.48 21.77 -1.79
C ALA A 67 2.88 21.25 -1.38
N GLY A 68 2.92 20.35 -0.39
CA GLY A 68 4.15 19.75 0.14
C GLY A 68 4.98 20.67 1.07
N SER A 69 4.57 21.91 1.28
CA SER A 69 5.25 22.81 2.22
C SER A 69 4.94 22.48 3.69
N MET A 70 5.77 22.97 4.61
CA MET A 70 5.51 22.82 6.05
C MET A 70 4.21 23.50 6.50
N LYS A 71 3.79 24.58 5.81
CA LYS A 71 2.49 25.21 6.07
C LYS A 71 1.32 24.34 5.61
N ASP A 72 1.48 23.61 4.49
CA ASP A 72 0.52 22.57 4.08
C ASP A 72 0.45 21.46 5.13
N ALA A 73 1.59 20.96 5.63
CA ALA A 73 1.60 19.94 6.68
C ALA A 73 0.82 20.40 7.93
N ALA A 74 1.07 21.64 8.39
CA ALA A 74 0.37 22.22 9.53
C ALA A 74 -1.14 22.41 9.28
N GLU A 75 -1.55 22.90 8.10
CA GLU A 75 -2.96 23.03 7.73
C GLU A 75 -3.66 21.66 7.67
N THR A 76 -2.99 20.66 7.10
CA THR A 76 -3.50 19.29 6.95
C THR A 76 -3.64 18.61 8.33
N ALA A 77 -2.64 18.73 9.20
CA ALA A 77 -2.69 18.22 10.56
C ALA A 77 -3.78 18.90 11.40
N LYS A 78 -3.90 20.24 11.32
CA LYS A 78 -4.96 21.00 12.00
C LYS A 78 -6.36 20.57 11.53
N PHE A 79 -6.52 20.27 10.24
CA PHE A 79 -7.76 19.74 9.72
C PHE A 79 -8.07 18.33 10.26
N ALA A 80 -7.06 17.46 10.33
CA ALA A 80 -7.18 16.13 10.93
C ALA A 80 -7.59 16.22 12.41
N GLU A 81 -6.95 17.09 13.18
CA GLU A 81 -7.27 17.35 14.59
C GLU A 81 -8.72 17.81 14.76
N LYS A 82 -9.18 18.79 13.95
CA LYS A 82 -10.57 19.27 13.96
C LYS A 82 -11.58 18.15 13.69
N ARG A 83 -11.21 17.18 12.85
CA ARG A 83 -12.03 16.01 12.52
C ARG A 83 -11.81 14.83 13.48
N LYS A 84 -10.90 14.95 14.45
CA LYS A 84 -10.44 13.85 15.33
C LYS A 84 -10.01 12.63 14.51
N ALA A 85 -9.36 12.88 13.38
CA ALA A 85 -8.85 11.85 12.49
C ALA A 85 -7.56 11.27 13.07
N VAL A 86 -7.49 9.94 13.10
CA VAL A 86 -6.30 9.20 13.55
C VAL A 86 -5.29 9.06 12.42
N TRP A 87 -5.78 8.87 11.20
CA TRP A 87 -4.97 8.62 10.02
C TRP A 87 -4.99 9.80 9.06
N ILE A 88 -3.80 10.11 8.54
CA ILE A 88 -3.60 10.90 7.33
C ILE A 88 -2.94 9.99 6.31
N ILE A 89 -3.53 9.93 5.11
CA ILE A 89 -3.00 9.24 3.95
C ILE A 89 -2.43 10.31 3.03
N VAL A 90 -1.15 10.22 2.66
CA VAL A 90 -0.47 11.19 1.80
C VAL A 90 -0.02 10.50 0.52
N ASP A 91 -0.27 11.14 -0.62
CA ASP A 91 0.10 10.60 -1.94
C ASP A 91 0.61 11.72 -2.87
N GLY A 92 1.90 11.67 -3.20
CA GLY A 92 2.53 12.54 -4.18
C GLY A 92 4.03 12.77 -3.94
N TYR A 93 4.78 12.97 -5.03
CA TYR A 93 6.24 13.13 -5.01
C TYR A 93 6.73 14.44 -4.35
N ILE A 94 5.83 15.38 -4.12
CA ILE A 94 6.13 16.69 -3.52
C ILE A 94 6.26 16.63 -1.99
N PHE A 95 5.78 15.55 -1.36
CA PHE A 95 5.79 15.41 0.09
C PHE A 95 7.14 14.85 0.54
N SER A 96 7.86 15.64 1.33
CA SER A 96 9.21 15.35 1.81
C SER A 96 9.21 14.66 3.16
N GLU A 97 10.37 14.13 3.58
CA GLU A 97 10.62 13.65 4.95
C GLU A 97 10.10 14.63 6.01
N LYS A 98 10.46 15.91 5.92
CA LYS A 98 10.02 16.95 6.88
C LYS A 98 8.51 17.10 6.94
N TYR A 99 7.82 16.89 5.82
CA TYR A 99 6.35 16.88 5.80
C TYR A 99 5.81 15.69 6.61
N GLN A 100 6.39 14.50 6.41
CA GLN A 100 6.02 13.29 7.14
C GLN A 100 6.25 13.47 8.66
N GLU A 101 7.43 14.00 9.05
CA GLU A 101 7.76 14.30 10.44
C GLU A 101 6.78 15.29 11.08
N ALA A 102 6.36 16.33 10.37
CA ALA A 102 5.39 17.29 10.87
C ALA A 102 4.01 16.66 11.12
N ILE A 103 3.55 15.78 10.23
CA ILE A 103 2.30 15.04 10.44
C ILE A 103 2.41 14.11 11.66
N LYS A 104 3.52 13.37 11.78
CA LYS A 104 3.76 12.48 12.93
C LYS A 104 3.87 13.27 14.25
N GLY A 105 4.55 14.42 14.23
CA GLY A 105 4.71 15.31 15.37
C GLY A 105 3.41 15.93 15.86
N ALA A 106 2.40 16.06 14.98
CA ALA A 106 1.05 16.49 15.33
C ALA A 106 0.16 15.37 15.91
N GLY A 107 0.72 14.16 16.06
CA GLY A 107 0.07 13.03 16.74
C GLY A 107 -0.77 12.13 15.82
N GLN A 108 -0.81 12.39 14.51
CA GLN A 108 -1.50 11.52 13.57
C GLN A 108 -0.63 10.34 13.13
N ARG A 109 -1.28 9.25 12.76
CA ARG A 109 -0.66 8.17 12.00
C ARG A 109 -0.60 8.53 10.53
N LEU A 110 0.45 8.07 9.87
CA LEU A 110 0.73 8.37 8.47
C LEU A 110 0.80 7.09 7.65
N LEU A 111 -0.05 7.01 6.62
CA LEU A 111 0.14 6.10 5.49
C LEU A 111 0.68 6.92 4.31
N PHE A 112 1.87 6.58 3.84
CA PHE A 112 2.53 7.25 2.74
C PHE A 112 2.50 6.39 1.48
N VAL A 113 1.84 6.87 0.43
CA VAL A 113 1.79 6.18 -0.86
C VAL A 113 2.95 6.65 -1.72
N ASP A 114 3.69 5.68 -2.25
CA ASP A 114 4.93 5.89 -2.99
C ASP A 114 5.00 4.97 -4.22
N ASP A 115 5.88 5.29 -5.16
CA ASP A 115 6.05 4.54 -6.41
C ASP A 115 7.49 4.08 -6.65
N TYR A 116 8.51 4.81 -6.16
CA TYR A 116 9.92 4.57 -6.51
C TYR A 116 10.94 5.02 -5.45
N GLY A 117 10.53 5.31 -4.21
CA GLY A 117 11.45 5.63 -3.11
C GLY A 117 12.04 7.03 -3.23
N HIS A 118 11.23 8.07 -3.49
CA HIS A 118 11.75 9.42 -3.76
C HIS A 118 12.32 10.16 -2.54
N CYS A 119 12.00 9.72 -1.32
CA CYS A 119 12.56 10.32 -0.10
C CYS A 119 13.84 9.59 0.30
N LYS A 120 14.82 10.34 0.82
CA LYS A 120 16.02 9.75 1.42
C LYS A 120 15.66 8.83 2.60
N SER A 121 14.71 9.28 3.40
CA SER A 121 14.24 8.64 4.63
C SER A 121 12.73 8.83 4.78
N TYR A 122 12.09 7.86 5.42
CA TYR A 122 10.64 7.82 5.60
C TYR A 122 10.25 7.80 7.08
N CYS A 123 9.30 8.65 7.44
CA CYS A 123 8.74 8.75 8.78
C CYS A 123 7.22 8.49 8.73
N ALA A 124 6.83 7.26 8.39
CA ALA A 124 5.44 6.84 8.27
C ALA A 124 5.16 5.60 9.11
N ASP A 125 3.90 5.37 9.51
CA ASP A 125 3.49 4.10 10.13
C ASP A 125 3.36 3.00 9.07
N ILE A 126 2.94 3.39 7.86
CA ILE A 126 2.78 2.51 6.71
C ILE A 126 3.35 3.20 5.47
N ILE A 127 4.20 2.50 4.73
CA ILE A 127 4.57 2.84 3.35
C ILE A 127 3.83 1.88 2.43
N LEU A 128 3.15 2.42 1.42
CA LEU A 128 2.44 1.65 0.41
C LEU A 128 3.07 1.90 -0.96
N ASN A 129 3.56 0.84 -1.60
CA ASN A 129 3.93 0.86 -3.01
C ASN A 129 3.30 -0.34 -3.72
N GLN A 130 2.25 -0.06 -4.49
CA GLN A 130 1.42 -1.08 -5.14
C GLN A 130 2.04 -1.68 -6.41
N ASN A 131 3.19 -1.16 -6.86
CA ASN A 131 3.72 -1.49 -8.17
C ASN A 131 4.43 -2.86 -8.16
N LEU A 132 4.39 -3.57 -9.28
CA LEU A 132 4.98 -4.91 -9.41
C LEU A 132 6.50 -4.93 -9.16
N TYR A 133 7.21 -3.89 -9.60
CA TYR A 133 8.64 -3.74 -9.41
C TYR A 133 9.03 -3.28 -8.00
N ALA A 134 8.05 -3.00 -7.12
CA ALA A 134 8.32 -2.46 -5.79
C ALA A 134 9.16 -3.43 -4.94
N GLY A 135 10.26 -2.94 -4.39
CA GLY A 135 11.13 -3.70 -3.49
C GLY A 135 11.60 -2.86 -2.30
N THR A 136 12.04 -3.53 -1.24
CA THR A 136 12.56 -2.86 -0.03
C THR A 136 13.80 -2.01 -0.30
N HIS A 137 14.55 -2.28 -1.37
CA HIS A 137 15.70 -1.49 -1.81
C HIS A 137 15.36 -0.03 -2.18
N PHE A 138 14.09 0.29 -2.47
CA PHE A 138 13.65 1.68 -2.65
C PHE A 138 13.56 2.47 -1.33
N TYR A 139 13.54 1.77 -0.20
CA TYR A 139 13.33 2.36 1.12
C TYR A 139 14.55 2.05 2.01
N PRO A 140 15.72 2.67 1.73
CA PRO A 140 16.94 2.36 2.45
C PRO A 140 16.89 2.82 3.91
N GLU A 141 16.20 3.94 4.19
CA GLU A 141 16.05 4.50 5.52
C GLU A 141 14.56 4.73 5.83
N TYR A 142 14.07 4.15 6.93
CA TYR A 142 12.73 4.38 7.43
C TYR A 142 12.66 4.22 8.94
N SER A 143 11.68 4.88 9.56
CA SER A 143 11.47 4.81 11.00
C SER A 143 11.29 3.37 11.48
N PRO A 144 11.82 3.01 12.67
CA PRO A 144 11.51 1.74 13.29
C PRO A 144 10.00 1.49 13.34
N PHE A 145 9.59 0.24 13.18
CA PHE A 145 8.18 -0.19 13.16
C PHE A 145 7.34 0.25 11.96
N THR A 146 7.94 0.92 10.96
CA THR A 146 7.24 1.19 9.70
C THR A 146 6.85 -0.12 9.01
N ARG A 147 5.59 -0.27 8.63
CA ARG A 147 5.12 -1.38 7.80
C ARG A 147 5.30 -1.04 6.33
N ILE A 148 6.00 -1.90 5.59
CA ILE A 148 6.19 -1.73 4.15
C ILE A 148 5.25 -2.69 3.41
N LEU A 149 4.27 -2.13 2.70
CA LEU A 149 3.29 -2.86 1.90
C LEU A 149 3.66 -2.74 0.43
N LEU A 150 4.28 -3.80 -0.11
CA LEU A 150 4.81 -3.82 -1.47
C LEU A 150 4.05 -4.77 -2.40
N GLY A 151 3.94 -4.37 -3.65
CA GLY A 151 3.48 -5.21 -4.75
C GLY A 151 1.98 -5.12 -5.04
N THR A 152 1.61 -5.78 -6.13
CA THR A 152 0.27 -5.71 -6.74
C THR A 152 -0.84 -6.35 -5.91
N GLN A 153 -0.49 -7.14 -4.89
CA GLN A 153 -1.45 -7.57 -3.86
C GLN A 153 -2.07 -6.38 -3.10
N TYR A 154 -1.45 -5.21 -3.13
CA TYR A 154 -1.99 -3.97 -2.56
C TYR A 154 -2.53 -3.00 -3.62
N ALA A 155 -2.68 -3.44 -4.87
CA ALA A 155 -3.22 -2.60 -5.94
C ALA A 155 -4.62 -2.06 -5.60
N LEU A 156 -4.74 -0.74 -5.70
CA LEU A 156 -5.97 -0.01 -5.40
C LEU A 156 -6.89 0.01 -6.61
N LEU A 157 -7.98 -0.76 -6.54
CA LEU A 157 -9.05 -0.76 -7.53
C LEU A 157 -10.29 -0.05 -6.99
N ARG A 158 -10.96 0.72 -7.84
CA ARG A 158 -12.21 1.39 -7.45
C ARG A 158 -13.33 0.36 -7.24
N LYS A 159 -14.32 0.73 -6.43
CA LYS A 159 -15.48 -0.12 -6.11
C LYS A 159 -16.24 -0.60 -7.35
N GLU A 160 -16.18 0.13 -8.46
CA GLU A 160 -16.84 -0.28 -9.71
C GLU A 160 -16.30 -1.61 -10.26
N PHE A 161 -15.08 -2.01 -9.87
CA PHE A 161 -14.49 -3.31 -10.23
C PHE A 161 -14.96 -4.46 -9.34
N SER A 162 -15.59 -4.19 -8.19
CA SER A 162 -16.03 -5.24 -7.25
C SER A 162 -16.99 -6.28 -7.84
N PRO A 163 -17.92 -5.96 -8.77
CA PRO A 163 -18.75 -6.98 -9.41
C PRO A 163 -17.96 -7.98 -10.26
N TYR A 164 -16.71 -7.68 -10.60
CA TYR A 164 -15.87 -8.49 -11.49
C TYR A 164 -14.88 -9.42 -10.75
N ILE A 165 -14.89 -9.45 -9.42
CA ILE A 165 -13.98 -10.30 -8.61
C ILE A 165 -14.06 -11.78 -9.03
N HIS A 166 -15.27 -12.28 -9.27
CA HIS A 166 -15.51 -13.67 -9.71
C HIS A 166 -15.78 -13.80 -11.21
N TRP A 167 -15.79 -12.68 -11.93
CA TRP A 167 -15.97 -12.69 -13.38
C TRP A 167 -14.76 -13.30 -14.07
N LYS A 168 -15.01 -14.03 -15.16
CA LYS A 168 -13.99 -14.66 -15.99
C LYS A 168 -14.09 -14.10 -17.41
N ARG A 169 -12.95 -13.67 -17.94
CA ARG A 169 -12.86 -13.22 -19.32
C ARG A 169 -13.03 -14.40 -20.28
N GLN A 170 -13.87 -14.18 -21.30
CA GLN A 170 -13.90 -15.04 -22.48
C GLN A 170 -12.91 -14.49 -23.50
N ILE A 171 -12.06 -15.36 -24.04
CA ILE A 171 -11.09 -14.99 -25.07
C ILE A 171 -11.65 -15.50 -26.40
N PRO A 172 -12.07 -14.62 -27.32
CA PRO A 172 -12.53 -15.05 -28.64
C PRO A 172 -11.36 -15.59 -29.46
N GLU A 173 -11.63 -16.32 -30.55
CA GLU A 173 -10.60 -16.79 -31.49
C GLU A 173 -9.88 -15.61 -32.16
N LYS A 174 -10.65 -14.61 -32.61
CA LYS A 174 -10.13 -13.34 -33.15
C LYS A 174 -10.58 -12.17 -32.28
N ALA A 175 -9.65 -11.28 -31.95
CA ALA A 175 -9.99 -10.04 -31.28
C ALA A 175 -10.59 -9.05 -32.28
N VAL A 176 -11.79 -8.56 -31.99
CA VAL A 176 -12.50 -7.57 -32.83
C VAL A 176 -12.92 -6.33 -32.05
N LYS A 177 -12.69 -6.31 -30.72
CA LYS A 177 -13.02 -5.18 -29.85
C LYS A 177 -11.76 -4.66 -29.17
N MET A 178 -11.43 -3.39 -29.40
CA MET A 178 -10.27 -2.74 -28.79
C MET A 178 -10.70 -1.56 -27.93
N LEU A 179 -10.07 -1.46 -26.76
CA LEU A 179 -10.13 -0.28 -25.91
C LEU A 179 -8.81 0.51 -26.02
N VAL A 180 -8.88 1.83 -26.10
CA VAL A 180 -7.71 2.70 -26.02
C VAL A 180 -7.91 3.68 -24.86
N THR A 181 -6.97 3.69 -23.91
CA THR A 181 -7.00 4.63 -22.79
C THR A 181 -5.58 4.96 -22.30
N LEU A 182 -5.09 6.15 -22.66
CA LEU A 182 -3.74 6.61 -22.32
C LEU A 182 -3.70 7.48 -21.04
N GLY A 183 -4.78 7.44 -20.25
CA GLY A 183 -4.92 8.24 -19.04
C GLY A 183 -5.54 9.63 -19.30
N GLY A 184 -5.27 10.55 -18.37
CA GLY A 184 -6.08 11.76 -18.20
C GLY A 184 -5.87 12.90 -19.21
N SER A 185 -4.68 13.05 -19.79
CA SER A 185 -4.31 14.26 -20.55
C SER A 185 -3.73 14.03 -21.95
N ASP A 186 -3.05 12.91 -22.24
CA ASP A 186 -2.41 12.61 -23.53
C ASP A 186 -1.80 13.84 -24.26
N PRO A 187 -0.83 14.54 -23.64
CA PRO A 187 -0.36 15.83 -24.15
C PRO A 187 0.29 15.73 -25.53
N ASP A 188 0.98 14.62 -25.83
CA ASP A 188 1.69 14.37 -27.09
C ASP A 188 0.77 13.85 -28.22
N ASN A 189 -0.55 13.80 -27.99
CA ASN A 189 -1.55 13.31 -28.94
C ASN A 189 -1.24 11.88 -29.44
N THR A 190 -0.78 11.03 -28.55
CA THR A 190 -0.45 9.62 -28.82
C THR A 190 -1.67 8.86 -29.31
N THR A 191 -2.86 9.24 -28.83
CA THR A 191 -4.14 8.70 -29.31
C THR A 191 -4.30 8.85 -30.82
N LEU A 192 -3.87 9.96 -31.42
CA LEU A 192 -3.92 10.15 -32.86
C LEU A 192 -2.99 9.17 -33.61
N LYS A 193 -1.79 8.90 -33.07
CA LYS A 193 -0.86 7.91 -33.63
C LYS A 193 -1.49 6.52 -33.64
N ILE A 194 -2.16 6.16 -32.54
CA ILE A 194 -2.88 4.88 -32.43
C ILE A 194 -4.03 4.80 -33.44
N ILE A 195 -4.85 5.86 -33.58
CA ILE A 195 -5.94 5.89 -34.56
C ILE A 195 -5.40 5.67 -35.98
N LYS A 196 -4.31 6.33 -36.35
CA LYS A 196 -3.69 6.17 -37.67
C LYS A 196 -3.19 4.73 -37.88
N ALA A 197 -2.50 4.16 -36.90
CA ALA A 197 -2.03 2.79 -36.95
C ALA A 197 -3.18 1.78 -37.08
N VAL A 198 -4.28 1.96 -36.32
CA VAL A 198 -5.47 1.12 -36.42
C VAL A 198 -6.06 1.17 -37.84
N LYS A 199 -6.24 2.36 -38.41
CA LYS A 199 -6.70 2.52 -39.80
C LYS A 199 -5.74 1.86 -40.81
N GLY A 200 -4.43 2.07 -40.62
CA GLY A 200 -3.39 1.49 -41.47
C GLY A 200 -3.28 -0.04 -41.38
N SER A 201 -3.68 -0.63 -40.23
CA SER A 201 -3.64 -2.07 -40.01
C SER A 201 -4.63 -2.85 -40.89
N ARG A 202 -5.74 -2.19 -41.29
CA ARG A 202 -6.90 -2.79 -41.99
C ARG A 202 -7.54 -3.95 -41.22
N LEU A 203 -7.37 -4.01 -39.90
CA LEU A 203 -8.10 -4.94 -39.05
C LEU A 203 -9.57 -4.52 -38.95
N ASP A 204 -10.47 -5.49 -39.04
CA ASP A 204 -11.90 -5.29 -38.78
C ASP A 204 -12.15 -5.27 -37.27
N MET A 205 -11.99 -4.09 -36.67
CA MET A 205 -12.09 -3.88 -35.23
C MET A 205 -12.99 -2.71 -34.88
N HIS A 206 -13.85 -2.93 -33.90
CA HIS A 206 -14.55 -1.88 -33.18
C HIS A 206 -13.63 -1.33 -32.08
N VAL A 207 -13.35 -0.02 -32.11
CA VAL A 207 -12.43 0.62 -31.17
C VAL A 207 -13.17 1.69 -30.37
N LYS A 208 -13.15 1.54 -29.05
CA LYS A 208 -13.58 2.59 -28.11
C LYS A 208 -12.36 3.29 -27.54
N ILE A 209 -12.33 4.61 -27.67
CA ILE A 209 -11.22 5.47 -27.25
C ILE A 209 -11.71 6.32 -26.09
N VAL A 210 -11.17 6.09 -24.90
CA VAL A 210 -11.50 6.90 -23.72
C VAL A 210 -10.53 8.08 -23.66
N ALA A 211 -11.01 9.25 -24.03
CA ALA A 211 -10.27 10.50 -23.90
C ALA A 211 -10.51 11.08 -22.49
N GLY A 212 -9.44 11.25 -21.72
CA GLY A 212 -9.52 11.89 -20.41
C GLY A 212 -10.01 13.33 -20.49
N GLY A 213 -10.71 13.81 -19.46
CA GLY A 213 -11.32 15.15 -19.44
C GLY A 213 -10.33 16.32 -19.54
N ALA A 214 -9.02 16.07 -19.38
CA ALA A 214 -7.97 17.07 -19.55
C ALA A 214 -7.26 16.98 -20.91
N ASN A 215 -7.75 16.15 -21.85
CA ASN A 215 -7.12 15.98 -23.17
C ASN A 215 -7.41 17.21 -24.07
N PRO A 216 -6.38 17.98 -24.49
CA PRO A 216 -6.57 19.18 -25.30
C PRO A 216 -6.91 18.87 -26.77
N HIS A 217 -6.71 17.62 -27.21
CA HIS A 217 -6.82 17.19 -28.60
C HIS A 217 -8.18 16.58 -28.97
N ILE A 218 -9.16 16.59 -28.08
CA ILE A 218 -10.47 15.94 -28.30
C ILE A 218 -11.11 16.32 -29.64
N LYS A 219 -11.14 17.62 -29.99
CA LYS A 219 -11.75 18.09 -31.24
C LYS A 219 -11.02 17.58 -32.49
N SER A 220 -9.69 17.47 -32.43
CA SER A 220 -8.91 16.97 -33.57
C SER A 220 -9.09 15.46 -33.74
N LEU A 221 -9.19 14.72 -32.63
CA LEU A 221 -9.50 13.30 -32.63
C LEU A 221 -10.90 13.01 -33.21
N GLU A 222 -11.92 13.78 -32.81
CA GLU A 222 -13.29 13.66 -33.36
C GLU A 222 -13.33 13.89 -34.87
N LYS A 223 -12.58 14.90 -35.36
CA LYS A 223 -12.46 15.17 -36.79
C LYS A 223 -11.80 14.00 -37.52
N GLU A 224 -10.75 13.42 -36.94
CA GLU A 224 -10.02 12.30 -37.53
C GLU A 224 -10.90 11.05 -37.69
N ILE A 225 -11.77 10.74 -36.72
CA ILE A 225 -12.59 9.52 -36.76
C ILE A 225 -13.93 9.69 -37.48
N ARG A 226 -14.28 10.89 -37.96
CA ARG A 226 -15.61 11.21 -38.52
C ARG A 226 -16.06 10.27 -39.66
N LYS A 227 -15.13 9.73 -40.44
CA LYS A 227 -15.41 8.79 -41.55
C LYS A 227 -15.10 7.32 -41.20
N SER A 228 -14.96 7.00 -39.92
CA SER A 228 -14.56 5.68 -39.42
C SER A 228 -15.59 5.18 -38.42
N PRO A 229 -16.71 4.56 -38.88
CA PRO A 229 -17.82 4.17 -38.01
C PRO A 229 -17.45 3.11 -36.96
N SER A 230 -16.34 2.40 -37.17
CA SER A 230 -15.80 1.44 -36.22
C SER A 230 -15.04 2.08 -35.05
N LEU A 231 -14.74 3.39 -35.10
CA LEU A 231 -14.03 4.12 -34.06
C LEU A 231 -15.00 5.04 -33.30
N GLN A 232 -14.99 4.96 -31.98
CA GLN A 232 -15.82 5.76 -31.10
C GLN A 232 -14.99 6.44 -30.02
N ILE A 233 -15.12 7.76 -29.86
CA ILE A 233 -14.51 8.50 -28.74
C ILE A 233 -15.54 8.62 -27.62
N LEU A 234 -15.13 8.24 -26.41
CA LEU A 234 -15.90 8.35 -25.17
C LEU A 234 -15.22 9.35 -24.24
N LYS A 235 -16.03 10.16 -23.55
CA LYS A 235 -15.57 11.16 -22.57
C LYS A 235 -16.21 10.86 -21.21
N ASP A 236 -15.50 11.19 -20.15
CA ASP A 236 -15.99 11.12 -18.77
C ASP A 236 -16.66 9.78 -18.41
N VAL A 237 -16.07 8.67 -18.86
CA VAL A 237 -16.63 7.32 -18.66
C VAL A 237 -16.72 7.01 -17.16
N PRO A 238 -17.93 6.77 -16.62
CA PRO A 238 -18.09 6.40 -15.21
C PRO A 238 -17.79 4.92 -14.98
N ASN A 239 -18.04 4.07 -15.99
CA ASN A 239 -17.93 2.61 -15.89
C ASN A 239 -16.80 2.03 -16.76
N MET A 240 -15.56 2.27 -16.35
CA MET A 240 -14.39 1.66 -17.01
C MET A 240 -14.40 0.11 -16.99
N PRO A 241 -14.82 -0.57 -15.90
CA PRO A 241 -14.89 -2.03 -15.87
C PRO A 241 -15.73 -2.64 -17.00
N GLU A 242 -16.87 -2.03 -17.32
CA GLU A 242 -17.73 -2.48 -18.43
C GLU A 242 -17.04 -2.36 -19.79
N LEU A 243 -16.31 -1.27 -20.03
CA LEU A 243 -15.52 -1.13 -21.26
C LEU A 243 -14.39 -2.15 -21.33
N MET A 244 -13.74 -2.44 -20.21
CA MET A 244 -12.69 -3.46 -20.12
C MET A 244 -13.27 -4.87 -20.31
N ALA A 245 -14.46 -5.15 -19.81
CA ALA A 245 -15.16 -6.42 -20.03
C ALA A 245 -15.62 -6.58 -21.49
N TRP A 246 -16.00 -5.48 -22.15
CA TRP A 246 -16.38 -5.45 -23.56
C TRP A 246 -15.20 -5.69 -24.52
N ALA A 247 -14.01 -5.19 -24.18
CA ALA A 247 -12.84 -5.25 -25.06
C ALA A 247 -12.12 -6.60 -25.02
N ASP A 248 -11.48 -6.97 -26.13
CA ASP A 248 -10.62 -8.16 -26.27
C ASP A 248 -9.14 -7.81 -26.06
N ILE A 249 -8.74 -6.59 -26.46
CA ILE A 249 -7.39 -6.02 -26.32
C ILE A 249 -7.52 -4.58 -25.85
N VAL A 250 -6.53 -4.10 -25.09
CA VAL A 250 -6.42 -2.69 -24.71
C VAL A 250 -5.04 -2.11 -25.03
N ILE A 251 -5.00 -0.81 -25.37
CA ILE A 251 -3.77 -0.02 -25.38
C ILE A 251 -3.82 0.99 -24.22
N THR A 252 -2.80 0.98 -23.37
CA THR A 252 -2.69 1.86 -22.18
C THR A 252 -1.40 2.66 -22.11
N GLY A 253 -1.40 3.70 -21.27
CA GLY A 253 -0.27 4.61 -21.05
C GLY A 253 0.77 4.18 -20.01
N GLY A 254 0.68 2.98 -19.41
CA GLY A 254 1.64 2.56 -18.36
C GLY A 254 1.39 3.16 -16.96
N GLY A 255 0.18 3.63 -16.66
CA GLY A 255 -0.22 4.12 -15.33
C GLY A 255 -0.96 3.06 -14.48
N SER A 256 -1.66 3.50 -13.43
CA SER A 256 -2.42 2.62 -12.53
C SER A 256 -3.54 1.82 -13.22
N THR A 257 -4.01 2.26 -14.38
CA THR A 257 -4.94 1.50 -15.24
C THR A 257 -4.37 0.12 -15.63
N CYS A 258 -3.05 -0.07 -15.64
CA CYS A 258 -2.48 -1.39 -15.89
C CYS A 258 -2.82 -2.42 -14.80
N TRP A 259 -3.08 -1.98 -13.56
CA TRP A 259 -3.54 -2.87 -12.51
C TRP A 259 -5.02 -3.25 -12.69
N GLU A 260 -5.83 -2.32 -13.21
CA GLU A 260 -7.20 -2.58 -13.62
C GLU A 260 -7.25 -3.60 -14.78
N THR A 261 -6.38 -3.48 -15.77
CA THR A 261 -6.31 -4.45 -16.89
C THR A 261 -5.87 -5.83 -16.43
N CYS A 262 -4.88 -5.92 -15.52
CA CYS A 262 -4.46 -7.18 -14.90
C CYS A 262 -5.61 -7.87 -14.16
N PHE A 263 -6.34 -7.13 -13.31
CA PHE A 263 -7.50 -7.65 -12.59
C PHE A 263 -8.62 -8.15 -13.52
N MET A 264 -8.84 -7.42 -14.62
CA MET A 264 -9.82 -7.79 -15.65
C MET A 264 -9.29 -8.87 -16.62
N GLY A 265 -8.05 -9.33 -16.47
CA GLY A 265 -7.38 -10.25 -17.40
C GLY A 265 -7.36 -9.73 -18.84
N LEU A 266 -7.29 -8.42 -19.08
CA LEU A 266 -7.40 -7.82 -20.41
C LEU A 266 -6.01 -7.74 -21.06
N PRO A 267 -5.74 -8.45 -22.18
CA PRO A 267 -4.48 -8.36 -22.92
C PRO A 267 -4.16 -6.91 -23.27
N ASN A 268 -2.97 -6.45 -22.84
CA ASN A 268 -2.60 -5.04 -22.85
C ASN A 268 -1.35 -4.78 -23.68
N ILE A 269 -1.40 -3.74 -24.50
CA ILE A 269 -0.22 -3.11 -25.11
C ILE A 269 0.03 -1.81 -24.34
N ILE A 270 1.26 -1.63 -23.86
CA ILE A 270 1.65 -0.43 -23.13
C ILE A 270 2.46 0.48 -24.06
N ILE A 271 2.05 1.74 -24.12
CA ILE A 271 2.77 2.84 -24.77
C ILE A 271 2.84 3.96 -23.75
N TYR A 272 3.95 4.07 -23.04
CA TYR A 272 4.04 5.04 -21.96
C TYR A 272 4.36 6.46 -22.45
N CYS A 273 3.80 7.45 -21.76
CA CYS A 273 3.91 8.87 -22.12
C CYS A 273 4.85 9.65 -21.19
N ALA A 274 5.32 9.04 -20.11
CA ALA A 274 6.25 9.64 -19.15
C ALA A 274 7.24 8.60 -18.61
N ASP A 275 8.46 9.02 -18.29
CA ASP A 275 9.53 8.11 -17.85
C ASP A 275 9.19 7.35 -16.56
N ASN A 276 8.38 7.94 -15.68
CA ASN A 276 7.93 7.30 -14.45
C ASN A 276 6.97 6.11 -14.68
N GLN A 277 6.48 5.90 -15.90
CA GLN A 277 5.62 4.77 -16.28
C GLN A 277 6.43 3.61 -16.88
N LYS A 278 7.68 3.85 -17.31
CA LYS A 278 8.56 2.83 -17.90
C LYS A 278 8.75 1.59 -17.00
N PRO A 279 8.96 1.72 -15.67
CA PRO A 279 9.09 0.54 -14.81
C PRO A 279 7.83 -0.34 -14.76
N ILE A 280 6.63 0.26 -14.88
CA ILE A 280 5.36 -0.50 -14.97
C ILE A 280 5.33 -1.30 -16.26
N ALA A 281 5.69 -0.69 -17.39
CA ALA A 281 5.68 -1.36 -18.69
C ALA A 281 6.64 -2.56 -18.73
N ILE A 282 7.90 -2.36 -18.33
CA ILE A 282 8.94 -3.40 -18.31
C ILE A 282 8.54 -4.56 -17.37
N SER A 283 8.06 -4.25 -16.17
CA SER A 283 7.69 -5.29 -15.20
C SER A 283 6.50 -6.14 -15.65
N LEU A 284 5.52 -5.53 -16.34
CA LEU A 284 4.36 -6.26 -16.86
C LEU A 284 4.70 -7.10 -18.10
N GLU A 285 5.58 -6.62 -18.96
CA GLU A 285 6.12 -7.42 -20.07
C GLU A 285 6.92 -8.62 -19.55
N ALA A 286 7.82 -8.41 -18.59
CA ALA A 286 8.58 -9.48 -17.96
C ALA A 286 7.68 -10.52 -17.26
N ALA A 287 6.53 -10.10 -16.72
CA ALA A 287 5.54 -11.01 -16.14
C ALA A 287 4.65 -11.71 -17.19
N GLY A 288 4.76 -11.34 -18.47
CA GLY A 288 3.95 -11.86 -19.57
C GLY A 288 2.50 -11.38 -19.56
N ALA A 289 2.20 -10.29 -18.85
CA ALA A 289 0.83 -9.74 -18.71
C ALA A 289 0.54 -8.60 -19.70
N ALA A 290 1.57 -8.01 -20.31
CA ALA A 290 1.47 -6.95 -21.30
C ALA A 290 2.58 -7.04 -22.35
N ILE A 291 2.45 -6.30 -23.45
CA ILE A 291 3.53 -6.05 -24.41
C ILE A 291 3.98 -4.59 -24.27
N ASP A 292 5.26 -4.33 -24.10
CA ASP A 292 5.81 -2.97 -24.02
C ASP A 292 6.26 -2.48 -25.41
N LEU A 293 5.63 -1.41 -25.90
CA LEU A 293 6.05 -0.75 -27.15
C LEU A 293 6.97 0.45 -26.93
N GLY A 294 7.33 0.76 -25.68
CA GLY A 294 8.24 1.82 -25.31
C GLY A 294 7.58 3.18 -25.18
N HIS A 295 8.41 4.22 -25.20
CA HIS A 295 7.96 5.60 -25.06
C HIS A 295 7.21 6.06 -26.32
N ASN A 296 6.10 6.77 -26.15
CA ASN A 296 5.27 7.29 -27.24
C ASN A 296 6.01 8.14 -28.31
N ARG A 297 7.19 8.69 -28.00
CA ARG A 297 8.04 9.50 -28.90
C ARG A 297 8.81 8.63 -29.89
N GLU A 298 9.15 7.42 -29.47
CA GLU A 298 9.91 6.43 -30.23
C GLU A 298 9.01 5.39 -30.92
N LEU A 299 7.69 5.52 -30.73
CA LEU A 299 6.69 4.60 -31.28
C LEU A 299 6.71 4.59 -32.81
N ALA A 300 7.22 3.50 -33.38
CA ALA A 300 7.13 3.23 -34.80
C ALA A 300 5.74 2.67 -35.17
N GLU A 301 5.05 3.33 -36.11
CA GLU A 301 3.72 2.90 -36.59
C GLU A 301 3.71 1.44 -37.08
N LYS A 302 4.75 1.02 -37.81
CA LYS A 302 4.90 -0.36 -38.29
C LYS A 302 4.93 -1.38 -37.15
N LYS A 303 5.64 -1.08 -36.05
CA LYS A 303 5.75 -1.94 -34.86
C LYS A 303 4.40 -2.06 -34.15
N LEU A 304 3.66 -0.96 -34.04
CA LEU A 304 2.31 -1.00 -33.48
C LEU A 304 1.36 -1.84 -34.35
N ILE A 305 1.39 -1.66 -35.67
CA ILE A 305 0.54 -2.45 -36.59
C ILE A 305 0.85 -3.94 -36.52
N SER A 306 2.13 -4.34 -36.51
CA SER A 306 2.51 -5.76 -36.43
C SER A 306 2.05 -6.39 -35.11
N THR A 307 2.29 -5.70 -33.99
CA THR A 307 1.88 -6.13 -32.64
C THR A 307 0.36 -6.26 -32.53
N LEU A 308 -0.38 -5.32 -33.12
CA LEU A 308 -1.84 -5.37 -33.18
C LEU A 308 -2.34 -6.58 -33.96
N LYS A 309 -1.75 -6.88 -35.11
CA LYS A 309 -2.15 -8.03 -35.94
C LYS A 309 -1.87 -9.36 -35.24
N GLU A 310 -0.70 -9.47 -34.61
CA GLU A 310 -0.33 -10.64 -33.79
C GLU A 310 -1.34 -10.85 -32.67
N LEU A 311 -1.52 -9.85 -31.81
CA LEU A 311 -2.47 -9.95 -30.70
C LEU A 311 -3.91 -10.13 -31.16
N ALA A 312 -4.29 -9.67 -32.34
CA ALA A 312 -5.63 -9.89 -32.88
C ALA A 312 -5.88 -11.33 -33.32
N GLY A 313 -4.86 -11.97 -33.90
CA GLY A 313 -4.93 -13.32 -34.45
C GLY A 313 -4.62 -14.43 -33.45
N ASP A 314 -3.86 -14.15 -32.39
CA ASP A 314 -3.37 -15.17 -31.47
C ASP A 314 -4.18 -15.24 -30.17
N ALA A 315 -5.17 -16.14 -30.14
CA ALA A 315 -6.00 -16.38 -28.95
C ALA A 315 -5.23 -16.99 -27.78
N GLU A 316 -4.22 -17.82 -28.05
CA GLU A 316 -3.42 -18.47 -27.00
C GLU A 316 -2.55 -17.45 -26.28
N LEU A 317 -1.89 -16.56 -27.01
CA LEU A 317 -1.14 -15.44 -26.44
C LEU A 317 -2.03 -14.57 -25.56
N ARG A 318 -3.22 -14.19 -26.05
CA ARG A 318 -4.21 -13.44 -25.25
C ARG A 318 -4.64 -14.19 -23.99
N SER A 319 -4.86 -15.50 -24.08
CA SER A 319 -5.21 -16.34 -22.91
C SER A 319 -4.09 -16.35 -21.87
N ARG A 320 -2.84 -16.57 -22.31
CA ARG A 320 -1.67 -16.54 -21.42
C ARG A 320 -1.53 -15.18 -20.72
N MET A 321 -1.65 -14.07 -21.46
CA MET A 321 -1.58 -12.72 -20.89
C MET A 321 -2.69 -12.48 -19.87
N SER A 322 -3.92 -12.90 -20.16
CA SER A 322 -5.07 -12.81 -19.27
C SER A 322 -4.82 -13.54 -17.95
N GLU A 323 -4.35 -14.79 -18.01
CA GLU A 323 -4.02 -15.59 -16.83
C GLU A 323 -2.91 -14.96 -16.00
N LYS A 324 -1.81 -14.52 -16.64
CA LYS A 324 -0.70 -13.86 -15.96
C LYS A 324 -1.14 -12.57 -15.27
N GLY A 325 -1.93 -11.72 -15.94
CA GLY A 325 -2.48 -10.50 -15.34
C GLY A 325 -3.34 -10.80 -14.10
N ARG A 326 -4.21 -11.80 -14.17
CA ARG A 326 -5.09 -12.21 -13.07
C ARG A 326 -4.34 -12.77 -11.86
N LEU A 327 -3.17 -13.39 -12.07
CA LEU A 327 -2.31 -13.85 -10.98
C LEU A 327 -1.66 -12.68 -10.22
N LEU A 328 -1.44 -11.54 -10.89
CA LEU A 328 -0.80 -10.38 -10.28
C LEU A 328 -1.75 -9.55 -9.41
N VAL A 329 -3.01 -9.39 -9.82
CA VAL A 329 -3.97 -8.49 -9.14
C VAL A 329 -5.27 -9.23 -8.83
N ASP A 330 -5.56 -9.39 -7.55
CA ASP A 330 -6.74 -10.12 -7.05
C ASP A 330 -7.90 -9.22 -6.60
N GLY A 331 -7.72 -7.90 -6.64
CA GLY A 331 -8.71 -6.91 -6.26
C GLY A 331 -8.92 -6.72 -4.75
N ARG A 332 -8.09 -7.32 -3.89
CA ARG A 332 -8.19 -7.20 -2.42
C ARG A 332 -7.24 -6.17 -1.80
N GLY A 333 -6.60 -5.33 -2.62
CA GLY A 333 -5.57 -4.40 -2.14
C GLY A 333 -6.06 -3.43 -1.07
N ALA A 334 -7.21 -2.79 -1.28
CA ALA A 334 -7.81 -1.88 -0.29
C ALA A 334 -8.12 -2.61 1.04
N GLU A 335 -8.65 -3.83 0.99
CA GLU A 335 -8.96 -4.62 2.20
C GLU A 335 -7.70 -4.89 3.03
N ARG A 336 -6.60 -5.30 2.36
CA ARG A 336 -5.32 -5.56 3.03
C ARG A 336 -4.72 -4.30 3.66
N ILE A 337 -4.81 -3.16 2.97
CA ILE A 337 -4.33 -1.88 3.50
C ILE A 337 -5.13 -1.47 4.74
N ILE A 338 -6.46 -1.56 4.67
CA ILE A 338 -7.35 -1.20 5.79
C ILE A 338 -7.12 -2.15 6.98
N TYR A 339 -6.90 -3.44 6.73
CA TYR A 339 -6.52 -4.39 7.77
C TYR A 339 -5.23 -3.96 8.48
N SER A 340 -4.19 -3.60 7.71
CA SER A 340 -2.93 -3.09 8.26
C SER A 340 -3.10 -1.78 9.05
N MET A 341 -3.99 -0.89 8.63
CA MET A 341 -4.31 0.36 9.34
C MET A 341 -5.05 0.14 10.67
N ASN A 342 -5.81 -0.96 10.78
CA ASN A 342 -6.59 -1.30 11.98
C ASN A 342 -5.85 -2.22 12.97
N GLY A 343 -4.61 -2.60 12.65
CA GLY A 343 -3.79 -3.46 13.52
C GLY A 343 -3.26 -2.77 14.78
N LEU A 344 -2.37 -3.48 15.47
CA LEU A 344 -1.57 -2.90 16.54
C LEU A 344 -0.31 -2.26 15.99
N PHE A 345 0.23 -1.24 16.65
CA PHE A 345 1.44 -0.55 16.24
C PHE A 345 2.39 -0.47 17.43
N LEU A 346 3.68 -0.65 17.16
CA LEU A 346 4.72 -0.50 18.17
C LEU A 346 5.21 0.95 18.21
N ARG A 347 5.48 1.41 19.42
CA ARG A 347 6.28 2.61 19.68
C ARG A 347 7.21 2.36 20.85
N LYS A 348 8.22 3.22 21.02
CA LYS A 348 9.05 3.21 22.22
C LYS A 348 8.18 3.47 23.45
N ALA A 349 8.49 2.74 24.52
CA ALA A 349 7.85 2.91 25.82
C ALA A 349 8.19 4.29 26.41
N VAL A 350 7.21 4.93 27.04
CA VAL A 350 7.37 6.22 27.72
C VAL A 350 7.00 6.09 29.20
N LYS A 351 7.27 7.13 30.00
CA LYS A 351 7.02 7.13 31.45
C LYS A 351 5.57 6.78 31.79
N ASP A 352 4.62 7.32 31.03
CA ASP A 352 3.19 7.17 31.27
C ASP A 352 2.67 5.76 31.04
N ASP A 353 3.41 4.90 30.32
CA ASP A 353 3.02 3.51 30.13
C ASP A 353 3.23 2.64 31.39
N SER A 354 3.97 3.14 32.40
CA SER A 354 4.37 2.36 33.58
C SER A 354 3.20 1.65 34.25
N ARG A 355 2.08 2.36 34.41
CA ARG A 355 0.88 1.82 35.06
C ARG A 355 0.26 0.69 34.25
N PHE A 356 0.09 0.88 32.94
CA PHE A 356 -0.42 -0.15 32.05
C PHE A 356 0.45 -1.41 32.08
N ILE A 357 1.79 -1.25 32.04
CA ILE A 357 2.72 -2.38 32.05
C ILE A 357 2.66 -3.14 33.37
N TRP A 358 2.48 -2.44 34.50
CA TRP A 358 2.29 -3.06 35.80
C TRP A 358 1.02 -3.91 35.86
N GLU A 359 -0.11 -3.34 35.45
CA GLU A 359 -1.42 -4.02 35.42
C GLU A 359 -1.38 -5.23 34.49
N LEU A 360 -0.80 -5.06 33.30
CA LEU A 360 -0.60 -6.14 32.34
C LEU A 360 0.25 -7.25 32.97
N SER A 361 1.40 -6.90 33.55
CA SER A 361 2.32 -7.89 34.14
C SER A 361 1.67 -8.66 35.29
N ASN A 362 0.88 -8.00 36.12
CA ASN A 362 0.17 -8.60 37.26
C ASN A 362 -1.12 -9.32 36.91
N SER A 363 -1.60 -9.23 35.66
CA SER A 363 -2.79 -9.98 35.26
C SER A 363 -2.60 -11.48 35.48
N LYS A 364 -3.66 -12.15 35.97
CA LYS A 364 -3.65 -13.58 36.31
C LYS A 364 -3.06 -14.44 35.19
N VAL A 365 -3.52 -14.22 33.95
CA VAL A 365 -3.09 -14.99 32.78
C VAL A 365 -1.62 -14.74 32.40
N ILE A 366 -1.01 -13.63 32.83
CA ILE A 366 0.44 -13.39 32.61
C ILE A 366 1.24 -13.98 33.76
N ARG A 367 0.81 -13.81 35.02
CA ARG A 367 1.50 -14.39 36.18
C ARG A 367 1.57 -15.92 36.12
N GLU A 368 0.51 -16.59 35.68
CA GLU A 368 0.47 -18.07 35.56
C GLU A 368 1.54 -18.64 34.62
N VAL A 369 1.84 -17.93 33.54
CA VAL A 369 2.83 -18.35 32.52
C VAL A 369 4.20 -17.68 32.69
N SER A 370 4.36 -16.81 33.69
CA SER A 370 5.63 -16.17 34.03
C SER A 370 6.54 -17.11 34.83
N PHE A 371 7.85 -16.84 34.82
CA PHE A 371 8.82 -17.54 35.67
C PHE A 371 8.66 -17.20 37.16
N SER A 372 8.26 -15.97 37.48
CA SER A 372 7.83 -15.57 38.82
C SER A 372 6.33 -15.32 38.83
N ARG A 373 5.60 -16.03 39.69
CA ARG A 373 4.14 -15.95 39.81
C ARG A 373 3.66 -14.96 40.87
N ASN A 374 4.57 -14.48 41.72
CA ASN A 374 4.23 -13.53 42.77
C ASN A 374 3.74 -12.20 42.16
N PRO A 375 2.75 -11.54 42.79
CA PRO A 375 2.39 -10.18 42.44
C PRO A 375 3.60 -9.25 42.56
N ILE A 376 3.70 -8.31 41.63
CA ILE A 376 4.73 -7.27 41.61
C ILE A 376 4.16 -6.06 42.37
N PRO A 377 4.75 -5.64 43.50
CA PRO A 377 4.35 -4.40 44.19
C PRO A 377 4.52 -3.17 43.29
N TRP A 378 3.62 -2.19 43.41
CA TRP A 378 3.64 -0.99 42.55
C TRP A 378 4.93 -0.18 42.70
N ASP A 379 5.40 0.05 43.93
CA ASP A 379 6.60 0.87 44.16
C ASP A 379 7.85 0.23 43.55
N HIS A 380 8.01 -1.09 43.73
CA HIS A 380 9.09 -1.85 43.10
C HIS A 380 9.02 -1.79 41.56
N HIS A 381 7.81 -1.91 40.99
CA HIS A 381 7.62 -1.81 39.54
C HIS A 381 7.97 -0.42 39.02
N LYS A 382 7.57 0.64 39.73
CA LYS A 382 7.83 2.03 39.33
C LYS A 382 9.34 2.28 39.23
N GLU A 383 10.10 1.90 40.25
CA GLU A 383 11.56 2.00 40.26
C GLU A 383 12.20 1.17 39.14
N TRP A 384 11.74 -0.08 38.98
CA TRP A 384 12.21 -0.97 37.92
C TRP A 384 11.96 -0.37 36.53
N TYR A 385 10.77 0.16 36.28
CA TYR A 385 10.37 0.71 34.99
C TYR A 385 11.18 1.96 34.64
N GLU A 386 11.39 2.88 35.59
CA GLU A 386 12.24 4.06 35.40
C GLU A 386 13.69 3.68 35.08
N LYS A 387 14.21 2.60 35.70
CA LYS A 387 15.53 2.06 35.37
C LYS A 387 15.57 1.51 33.94
N MET A 388 14.56 0.75 33.51
CA MET A 388 14.50 0.19 32.16
C MET A 388 14.44 1.25 31.07
N LEU A 389 13.76 2.38 31.29
CA LEU A 389 13.72 3.48 30.31
C LEU A 389 15.07 4.18 30.13
N LYS A 390 15.95 4.12 31.14
CA LYS A 390 17.29 4.73 31.12
C LYS A 390 18.40 3.76 30.70
N ASP A 391 18.11 2.45 30.70
CA ASP A 391 19.09 1.41 30.41
C ASP A 391 19.37 1.33 28.90
N LYS A 392 20.62 1.62 28.52
CA LYS A 392 21.07 1.55 27.11
C LYS A 392 21.06 0.13 26.55
N ASN A 393 21.05 -0.88 27.42
CA ASN A 393 20.93 -2.29 27.06
C ASN A 393 19.47 -2.76 27.03
N CYS A 394 18.49 -1.86 27.21
CA CYS A 394 17.07 -2.17 27.16
C CYS A 394 16.43 -1.53 25.91
N PHE A 395 15.78 -2.35 25.09
CA PHE A 395 14.91 -1.88 24.02
C PHE A 395 13.47 -2.21 24.40
N PHE A 396 12.70 -1.19 24.79
CA PHE A 396 11.36 -1.39 25.34
C PHE A 396 10.30 -0.71 24.48
N CYS A 397 9.35 -1.50 24.01
CA CYS A 397 8.25 -1.07 23.16
C CYS A 397 6.91 -1.39 23.80
N VAL A 398 5.94 -0.53 23.49
CA VAL A 398 4.53 -0.70 23.81
C VAL A 398 3.78 -0.85 22.51
N ALA A 399 2.88 -1.84 22.48
CA ALA A 399 1.95 -2.04 21.41
C ALA A 399 0.63 -1.33 21.75
N GLU A 400 0.07 -0.63 20.80
CA GLU A 400 -1.20 0.09 20.93
C GLU A 400 -2.04 -0.05 19.66
N THR A 401 -3.35 0.13 19.76
CA THR A 401 -4.21 0.25 18.60
C THR A 401 -3.94 1.54 17.83
N ALA A 402 -4.50 1.65 16.62
CA ALA A 402 -4.37 2.87 15.82
C ALA A 402 -4.76 4.14 16.60
N ASP A 403 -5.80 4.07 17.44
CA ASP A 403 -6.33 5.16 18.27
C ASP A 403 -5.68 5.28 19.66
N GLY A 404 -4.56 4.59 19.91
CA GLY A 404 -3.75 4.78 21.11
C GLY A 404 -4.19 3.97 22.34
N LYS A 405 -5.10 2.99 22.18
CA LYS A 405 -5.42 2.07 23.27
C LYS A 405 -4.25 1.10 23.46
N HIS A 406 -3.68 1.07 24.66
CA HIS A 406 -2.64 0.11 25.03
C HIS A 406 -3.09 -1.34 24.83
N ALA A 407 -2.22 -2.13 24.22
CA ALA A 407 -2.50 -3.50 23.84
C ALA A 407 -1.48 -4.51 24.37
N GLY A 408 -0.21 -4.12 24.52
CA GLY A 408 0.82 -5.01 25.02
C GLY A 408 2.20 -4.38 25.04
N GLN A 409 3.21 -5.23 25.18
CA GLN A 409 4.60 -4.80 25.18
C GLN A 409 5.53 -5.85 24.58
N VAL A 410 6.67 -5.36 24.09
CA VAL A 410 7.83 -6.17 23.73
C VAL A 410 9.06 -5.48 24.29
N ARG A 411 9.87 -6.23 25.04
CA ARG A 411 11.10 -5.74 25.68
C ARG A 411 12.25 -6.66 25.34
N PHE A 412 13.40 -6.08 25.02
CA PHE A 412 14.65 -6.81 24.84
C PHE A 412 15.68 -6.35 25.87
N ARG A 413 16.43 -7.31 26.40
CA ARG A 413 17.66 -7.07 27.14
C ARG A 413 18.84 -7.48 26.28
N MET A 414 19.68 -6.52 25.92
CA MET A 414 20.84 -6.70 25.04
C MET A 414 22.08 -7.07 25.86
N ASN A 415 22.87 -8.00 25.33
CA ASN A 415 24.16 -8.40 25.85
C ASN A 415 25.11 -8.69 24.67
N GLY A 416 26.02 -7.78 24.37
CA GLY A 416 26.93 -7.92 23.23
C GLY A 416 26.20 -7.93 21.89
N ARG A 417 26.20 -9.08 21.20
CA ARG A 417 25.51 -9.28 19.90
C ARG A 417 24.20 -10.06 20.05
N ASP A 418 23.80 -10.33 21.27
CA ASP A 418 22.65 -11.17 21.60
C ASP A 418 21.62 -10.36 22.39
N ALA A 419 20.35 -10.71 22.26
CA ALA A 419 19.29 -10.07 23.03
C ALA A 419 18.26 -11.09 23.51
N THR A 420 17.78 -10.95 24.75
CA THR A 420 16.68 -11.78 25.25
C THR A 420 15.37 -11.01 25.18
N ILE A 421 14.37 -11.57 24.51
CA ILE A 421 13.04 -10.97 24.35
C ILE A 421 12.08 -11.35 25.48
N SER A 422 11.18 -10.43 25.83
CA SER A 422 10.05 -10.63 26.72
C SER A 422 8.84 -9.94 26.11
N THR A 423 7.70 -10.62 26.04
CA THR A 423 6.48 -10.05 25.45
C THR A 423 5.24 -10.39 26.27
N SER A 424 4.25 -9.50 26.25
CA SER A 424 2.93 -9.74 26.81
C SER A 424 1.86 -8.95 26.08
N LEU A 425 0.67 -9.54 25.95
CA LEU A 425 -0.50 -8.92 25.34
C LEU A 425 -1.68 -8.94 26.32
N ALA A 426 -2.45 -7.86 26.33
CA ALA A 426 -3.71 -7.78 27.06
C ALA A 426 -4.71 -8.80 26.49
N MET A 427 -5.60 -9.29 27.36
CA MET A 427 -6.49 -10.43 27.07
C MET A 427 -7.31 -10.23 25.78
N GLU A 428 -7.86 -9.04 25.59
CA GLU A 428 -8.69 -8.66 24.44
C GLU A 428 -7.97 -8.71 23.07
N PHE A 429 -6.64 -8.77 23.05
CA PHE A 429 -5.83 -8.87 21.82
C PHE A 429 -5.26 -10.28 21.59
N ARG A 430 -5.47 -11.22 22.51
CA ARG A 430 -4.97 -12.60 22.37
C ARG A 430 -5.83 -13.40 21.38
N GLY A 431 -5.21 -14.42 20.78
CA GLY A 431 -5.88 -15.31 19.82
C GLY A 431 -6.13 -14.71 18.43
N LYS A 432 -5.78 -13.43 18.22
CA LYS A 432 -6.03 -12.68 16.96
C LYS A 432 -4.81 -12.61 16.02
N GLY A 433 -3.71 -13.30 16.34
CA GLY A 433 -2.47 -13.29 15.55
C GLY A 433 -1.52 -12.13 15.83
N TYR A 434 -1.89 -11.16 16.67
CA TYR A 434 -1.02 -10.00 16.97
C TYR A 434 0.31 -10.34 17.63
N GLY A 435 0.38 -11.44 18.39
CA GLY A 435 1.61 -11.85 19.08
C GLY A 435 2.78 -12.05 18.10
N SER A 436 2.58 -12.83 17.05
CA SER A 436 3.63 -13.08 16.06
C SER A 436 4.04 -11.83 15.29
N ILE A 437 3.07 -10.98 14.95
CA ILE A 437 3.33 -9.72 14.23
C ILE A 437 4.22 -8.80 15.07
N LEU A 438 3.87 -8.59 16.35
CA LEU A 438 4.63 -7.69 17.23
C LEU A 438 6.02 -8.25 17.57
N ILE A 439 6.15 -9.56 17.74
CA ILE A 439 7.46 -10.20 17.96
C ILE A 439 8.37 -9.97 16.75
N TYR A 440 7.85 -10.20 15.54
CA TYR A 440 8.59 -9.99 14.30
C TYR A 440 8.97 -8.51 14.13
N GLU A 441 8.00 -7.59 14.19
CA GLU A 441 8.23 -6.16 14.00
C GLU A 441 9.24 -5.59 15.00
N ALA A 442 9.13 -5.96 16.28
CA ALA A 442 10.03 -5.49 17.31
C ALA A 442 11.45 -6.06 17.15
N SER A 443 11.57 -7.34 16.77
CA SER A 443 12.88 -7.99 16.56
C SER A 443 13.59 -7.41 15.34
N SER A 444 12.87 -7.22 14.23
CA SER A 444 13.40 -6.56 13.03
C SER A 444 13.83 -5.13 13.33
N ALA A 445 13.00 -4.36 14.03
CA ALA A 445 13.35 -3.00 14.45
C ALA A 445 14.63 -2.96 15.31
N LEU A 446 14.77 -3.89 16.27
CA LEU A 446 15.98 -4.01 17.08
C LEU A 446 17.20 -4.34 16.22
N MET A 447 17.13 -5.35 15.36
CA MET A 447 18.26 -5.81 14.55
C MET A 447 18.69 -4.79 13.48
N MET A 448 17.76 -3.98 12.96
CA MET A 448 18.09 -2.87 12.05
C MET A 448 18.75 -1.70 12.77
N SER A 449 18.34 -1.41 14.01
CA SER A 449 18.83 -0.25 14.76
C SER A 449 20.04 -0.55 15.67
N SER A 450 20.55 -1.78 15.66
CA SER A 450 21.62 -2.20 16.57
C SER A 450 22.57 -3.24 15.94
N LYS A 451 23.58 -3.67 16.72
CA LYS A 451 24.54 -4.72 16.36
C LYS A 451 24.06 -6.14 16.71
N ILE A 452 22.81 -6.28 17.17
CA ILE A 452 22.24 -7.57 17.55
C ILE A 452 22.16 -8.50 16.33
N LYS A 453 22.64 -9.72 16.51
CA LYS A 453 22.63 -10.81 15.53
C LYS A 453 21.67 -11.93 15.91
N ILE A 454 21.48 -12.19 17.21
CA ILE A 454 20.63 -13.27 17.69
C ILE A 454 19.68 -12.74 18.75
N VAL A 455 18.40 -13.11 18.63
CA VAL A 455 17.39 -12.86 19.66
C VAL A 455 16.98 -14.20 20.26
N HIS A 456 17.12 -14.33 21.59
CA HIS A 456 16.75 -15.49 22.38
C HIS A 456 15.38 -15.31 23.01
N ALA A 457 14.57 -16.35 22.97
CA ALA A 457 13.29 -16.45 23.67
C ALA A 457 13.25 -17.72 24.54
N TYR A 458 12.91 -17.52 25.81
CA TYR A 458 12.74 -18.62 26.77
C TYR A 458 11.27 -18.77 27.12
N ILE A 459 10.69 -19.92 26.77
CA ILE A 459 9.24 -20.12 26.83
C ILE A 459 8.96 -21.37 27.66
N ARG A 460 8.11 -21.24 28.68
CA ARG A 460 7.66 -22.40 29.45
C ARG A 460 6.88 -23.37 28.55
N PRO A 461 7.10 -24.70 28.62
CA PRO A 461 6.44 -25.68 27.75
C PRO A 461 4.90 -25.58 27.75
N GLU A 462 4.31 -25.14 28.86
CA GLU A 462 2.86 -24.99 28.99
C GLU A 462 2.30 -23.78 28.19
N ASN A 463 3.13 -22.80 27.84
CA ASN A 463 2.72 -21.59 27.13
C ASN A 463 2.65 -21.79 25.61
N LYS A 464 1.75 -22.68 25.17
CA LYS A 464 1.55 -23.05 23.76
C LYS A 464 1.24 -21.84 22.87
N GLY A 465 0.56 -20.82 23.40
CA GLY A 465 0.23 -19.59 22.66
C GLY A 465 1.46 -18.76 22.32
N SER A 466 2.40 -18.63 23.26
CA SER A 466 3.68 -17.96 23.03
C SER A 466 4.53 -18.77 22.05
N LEU A 467 4.67 -20.08 22.24
CA LEU A 467 5.46 -20.95 21.35
C LEU A 467 5.05 -20.76 19.87
N LYS A 468 3.75 -20.91 19.57
CA LYS A 468 3.21 -20.67 18.22
C LYS A 468 3.45 -19.25 17.69
N SER A 469 3.44 -18.25 18.56
CA SER A 469 3.66 -16.86 18.17
C SER A 469 5.12 -16.61 17.78
N PHE A 470 6.06 -17.20 18.53
CA PHE A 470 7.49 -17.12 18.23
C PHE A 470 7.86 -17.90 16.97
N GLU A 471 7.34 -19.13 16.79
CA GLU A 471 7.54 -19.92 15.57
C GLU A 471 7.05 -19.16 14.32
N LYS A 472 5.83 -18.60 14.37
CA LYS A 472 5.29 -17.77 13.28
C LYS A 472 6.07 -16.48 13.04
N ALA A 473 6.79 -15.99 14.04
CA ALA A 473 7.68 -14.84 13.90
C ALA A 473 9.08 -15.23 13.38
N GLY A 474 9.31 -16.49 13.03
CA GLY A 474 10.56 -17.01 12.45
C GLY A 474 11.55 -17.56 13.46
N PHE A 475 11.18 -17.69 14.74
CA PHE A 475 12.07 -18.29 15.74
C PHE A 475 12.11 -19.81 15.58
N ARG A 476 13.32 -20.39 15.70
CA ARG A 476 13.55 -21.83 15.68
C ARG A 476 13.97 -22.31 17.06
N GLN A 477 13.46 -23.48 17.46
CA GLN A 477 13.92 -24.13 18.69
C GLN A 477 15.34 -24.65 18.51
N VAL A 478 16.15 -24.50 19.56
CA VAL A 478 17.54 -24.96 19.63
C VAL A 478 17.79 -25.71 20.93
N ASP A 479 19.00 -26.24 21.08
CA ASP A 479 19.43 -26.89 22.31
C ASP A 479 19.32 -25.95 23.51
N LEU A 480 19.03 -26.55 24.67
CA LEU A 480 18.87 -25.83 25.91
C LEU A 480 20.22 -25.29 26.37
N ASP A 481 20.26 -24.00 26.68
CA ASP A 481 21.39 -23.41 27.38
C ASP A 481 21.21 -23.52 28.90
N SER A 482 22.20 -23.08 29.67
CA SER A 482 22.15 -23.15 31.13
C SER A 482 20.93 -22.42 31.71
N PHE A 483 20.52 -21.29 31.12
CA PHE A 483 19.35 -20.55 31.54
C PHE A 483 18.05 -21.35 31.30
N ALA A 484 17.93 -21.96 30.13
CA ALA A 484 16.77 -22.75 29.76
C ALA A 484 16.59 -23.98 30.65
N ILE A 485 17.70 -24.64 31.02
CA ILE A 485 17.73 -25.78 31.95
C ILE A 485 17.30 -25.34 33.35
N GLU A 486 17.91 -24.27 33.90
CA GLU A 486 17.59 -23.76 35.25
C GLU A 486 16.10 -23.41 35.40
N ARG A 487 15.49 -22.90 34.33
CA ARG A 487 14.11 -22.41 34.33
C ARG A 487 13.08 -23.40 33.81
N GLY A 488 13.49 -24.61 33.43
CA GLY A 488 12.59 -25.62 32.85
C GLY A 488 11.85 -25.08 31.63
N SER A 489 12.56 -24.39 30.74
CA SER A 489 11.99 -23.72 29.57
C SER A 489 12.53 -24.24 28.26
N LEU A 490 11.76 -24.06 27.19
CA LEU A 490 12.24 -24.21 25.82
C LEU A 490 13.07 -22.98 25.42
N HIS A 491 14.08 -23.22 24.59
CA HIS A 491 14.96 -22.19 24.05
C HIS A 491 14.73 -22.03 22.55
N LEU A 492 14.36 -20.83 22.13
CA LEU A 492 14.18 -20.48 20.73
C LEU A 492 15.07 -19.30 20.36
N ILE A 493 15.56 -19.27 19.12
CA ILE A 493 16.35 -18.17 18.59
C ILE A 493 15.82 -17.65 17.25
N LEU A 494 16.01 -16.35 17.02
CA LEU A 494 15.91 -15.71 15.72
C LEU A 494 17.26 -15.12 15.36
N GLU A 495 17.80 -15.50 14.20
CA GLU A 495 19.07 -14.99 13.68
C GLU A 495 18.83 -13.91 12.64
N LYS A 496 19.65 -12.86 12.66
CA LYS A 496 19.61 -11.79 11.67
C LYS A 496 19.92 -12.39 10.30
N SER A 497 18.96 -12.36 9.40
CA SER A 497 19.14 -12.80 8.03
C SER A 497 20.25 -11.97 7.36
N CYS A 498 21.23 -12.64 6.76
CA CYS A 498 22.18 -12.00 5.86
C CYS A 498 21.44 -11.70 4.54
N THR A 499 20.76 -10.57 4.47
CA THR A 499 20.21 -10.04 3.21
C THR A 499 20.78 -8.68 2.94
#